data_AF-A0A8C8S8G0-F1
#
_entry.id   AF-A0A8C8S8G0-F1
#
_cell.length_a   1.000
_cell.length_b   1.000
_cell.length_c   1.000
_cell.angle_alpha   90.00
_cell.angle_beta   90.00
_cell.angle_gamma   90.00
#
_symmetry.space_group_name_H-M   'P 1'
#
loop_
_entity.id
_entity.type
_entity.pdbx_description
1 polymer ?
#
loop_
_entity_poly.entity_id
_entity_poly.type
_entity_poly.pdbx_seq_one_letter_code
_entity_poly.pdbx_strand_id
1 'polypeptide(L)'
;MGLEMEPLLQAWSYFRRRKFQLCADLCSQLLETSPGHQETDSEFTVFQAAWSLKTRALTEMVYVDEIDVDQEGIAEMILDENAIAQVARPGTSLKLPGTSHGGGPSPAVRPVTQSGRPITGFVRPSTQSGRPGTMEQAIRTPRTAHTARPVTSASGRYVRLGTASMLTNPEGPFINLSRLNLTKYAQKPKLAK
;
A
#
# COMPACT_ATOMS: atom_id res chain seq x y z
N MET A 1 -23.51 -11.95 -38.33
CA MET A 1 -22.15 -11.46 -38.04
C MET A 1 -22.19 -10.81 -36.67
N GLY A 2 -21.63 -11.47 -35.64
CA GLY A 2 -21.51 -10.83 -34.34
C GLY A 2 -20.53 -9.67 -34.45
N LEU A 3 -20.89 -8.50 -33.93
CA LEU A 3 -19.96 -7.37 -33.80
C LEU A 3 -18.81 -7.84 -32.91
N GLU A 4 -17.66 -8.15 -33.49
CA GLU A 4 -16.44 -8.36 -32.72
C GLU A 4 -16.12 -7.03 -32.02
N MET A 5 -16.22 -7.06 -30.68
CA MET A 5 -15.99 -5.87 -29.89
C MET A 5 -14.51 -5.49 -29.95
N GLU A 6 -14.22 -4.21 -30.15
CA GLU A 6 -12.85 -3.71 -30.18
C GLU A 6 -12.12 -4.10 -28.87
N PRO A 7 -10.92 -4.70 -28.97
CA PRO A 7 -10.28 -5.35 -27.82
C PRO A 7 -9.87 -4.36 -26.73
N LEU A 8 -9.41 -3.14 -27.06
CA LEU A 8 -9.07 -2.14 -26.05
C LEU A 8 -10.31 -1.70 -25.25
N LEU A 9 -11.45 -1.51 -25.91
CA LEU A 9 -12.73 -1.20 -25.28
C LEU A 9 -13.20 -2.35 -24.39
N GLN A 10 -12.97 -3.59 -24.80
CA GLN A 10 -13.26 -4.77 -23.98
C GLN A 10 -12.37 -4.81 -22.72
N ALA A 11 -11.05 -4.57 -22.85
CA ALA A 11 -10.14 -4.46 -21.71
C ALA A 11 -10.59 -3.35 -20.74
N TRP A 12 -10.95 -2.19 -21.27
CA TRP A 12 -11.42 -1.07 -20.45
C TRP A 12 -12.71 -1.40 -19.70
N SER A 13 -13.64 -2.12 -20.35
CA SER A 13 -14.85 -2.64 -19.71
C SER A 13 -14.53 -3.64 -18.59
N TYR A 14 -13.52 -4.50 -18.74
CA TYR A 14 -13.05 -5.37 -17.67
C TYR A 14 -12.45 -4.59 -16.50
N PHE A 15 -11.58 -3.60 -16.78
CA PHE A 15 -10.98 -2.75 -15.77
C PHE A 15 -12.04 -2.03 -14.92
N ARG A 16 -13.04 -1.41 -15.57
CA ARG A 16 -14.14 -0.70 -14.89
C ARG A 16 -14.94 -1.63 -13.97
N ARG A 17 -15.10 -2.91 -14.35
CA ARG A 17 -15.81 -3.94 -13.56
C ARG A 17 -14.91 -4.61 -12.52
N ARG A 18 -13.72 -4.07 -12.24
CA ARG A 18 -12.70 -4.64 -11.33
C ARG A 18 -12.25 -6.05 -11.71
N LYS A 19 -12.40 -6.43 -12.98
CA LYS A 19 -11.87 -7.69 -13.54
C LYS A 19 -10.44 -7.47 -14.01
N PHE A 20 -9.54 -7.19 -13.07
CA PHE A 20 -8.19 -6.74 -13.38
C PHE A 20 -7.35 -7.80 -14.11
N GLN A 21 -7.52 -9.09 -13.77
CA GLN A 21 -6.74 -10.19 -14.39
C GLN A 21 -7.05 -10.26 -15.89
N LEU A 22 -8.33 -10.39 -16.24
CA LEU A 22 -8.78 -10.41 -17.64
C LEU A 22 -8.36 -9.15 -18.42
N CYS A 23 -8.35 -8.00 -17.77
CA CYS A 23 -7.86 -6.77 -18.38
C CYS A 23 -6.36 -6.84 -18.66
N ALA A 24 -5.56 -7.30 -17.70
CA ALA A 24 -4.10 -7.41 -17.84
C ALA A 24 -3.72 -8.43 -18.92
N ASP A 25 -4.41 -9.57 -18.98
CA ASP A 25 -4.19 -10.63 -19.98
C ASP A 25 -4.48 -10.11 -21.38
N LEU A 26 -5.65 -9.47 -21.57
CA LEU A 26 -6.06 -8.94 -22.87
C LEU A 26 -5.17 -7.76 -23.33
N CYS A 27 -4.72 -6.92 -22.39
CA CYS A 27 -3.71 -5.91 -22.70
C CYS A 27 -2.34 -6.53 -23.06
N SER A 28 -1.98 -7.69 -22.51
CA SER A 28 -0.74 -8.39 -22.89
C SER A 28 -0.81 -8.86 -24.34
N GLN A 29 -1.92 -9.47 -24.73
CA GLN A 29 -2.18 -9.89 -26.10
C GLN A 29 -2.12 -8.70 -27.09
N LEU A 30 -2.68 -7.55 -26.71
CA LEU A 30 -2.62 -6.34 -27.53
C LEU A 30 -1.20 -5.79 -27.70
N LEU A 31 -0.39 -5.85 -26.64
CA LEU A 31 0.99 -5.39 -26.67
C LEU A 31 1.91 -6.32 -27.48
N GLU A 32 1.62 -7.62 -27.50
CA GLU A 32 2.34 -8.61 -28.32
C GLU A 32 1.97 -8.51 -29.81
N THR A 33 0.69 -8.28 -30.10
CA THR A 33 0.18 -8.22 -31.49
C THR A 33 0.59 -6.94 -32.23
N SER A 34 0.81 -5.85 -31.49
CA SER A 34 1.19 -4.55 -32.07
C SER A 34 2.63 -4.14 -31.71
N PRO A 35 3.66 -4.81 -32.26
CA PRO A 35 5.05 -4.40 -32.06
C PRO A 35 5.36 -3.17 -32.91
N GLY A 36 5.04 -1.99 -32.38
CA GLY A 36 5.55 -0.71 -32.89
C GLY A 36 5.07 -0.33 -34.30
N HIS A 37 3.78 -0.01 -34.46
CA HIS A 37 3.43 1.00 -35.46
C HIS A 37 3.93 2.35 -34.94
N GLN A 38 5.16 2.68 -35.34
CA GLN A 38 5.69 4.04 -35.35
C GLN A 38 4.88 4.83 -36.38
N GLU A 39 3.61 5.10 -36.10
CA GLU A 39 2.92 6.20 -36.76
C GLU A 39 3.44 7.47 -36.14
N THR A 40 4.45 8.01 -36.81
CA THR A 40 4.86 9.41 -36.72
C THR A 40 3.58 10.26 -36.70
N ASP A 41 3.36 10.94 -35.57
CA ASP A 41 2.39 12.03 -35.39
C ASP A 41 0.98 11.68 -34.89
N SER A 42 0.62 10.42 -34.60
CA SER A 42 -0.60 10.15 -33.82
C SER A 42 -0.32 10.26 -32.31
N GLU A 43 -0.87 11.31 -31.70
CA GLU A 43 -0.61 11.74 -30.32
C GLU A 43 -1.04 10.71 -29.23
N PHE A 44 -1.65 9.58 -29.62
CA PHE A 44 -2.09 8.50 -28.74
C PHE A 44 -2.18 7.17 -29.49
N THR A 45 -1.14 6.33 -29.39
CA THR A 45 -1.16 4.99 -29.97
C THR A 45 -1.93 4.02 -29.08
N VAL A 46 -2.65 3.08 -29.70
CA VAL A 46 -3.33 1.94 -29.01
C VAL A 46 -2.36 1.22 -28.08
N PHE A 47 -1.09 1.12 -28.47
CA PHE A 47 -0.01 0.60 -27.64
C PHE A 47 0.16 1.35 -26.32
N GLN A 48 0.25 2.69 -26.35
CA GLN A 48 0.40 3.50 -25.14
C GLN A 48 -0.83 3.38 -24.24
N ALA A 49 -2.03 3.28 -24.82
CA ALA A 49 -3.28 3.06 -24.11
C ALA A 49 -3.30 1.71 -23.37
N ALA A 50 -3.06 0.62 -24.10
CA ALA A 50 -3.02 -0.74 -23.55
C ALA A 50 -1.94 -0.90 -22.48
N TRP A 51 -0.77 -0.29 -22.70
CA TRP A 51 0.33 -0.26 -21.73
C TRP A 51 -0.10 0.43 -20.43
N SER A 52 -0.68 1.63 -20.52
CA SER A 52 -1.18 2.37 -19.35
C SER A 52 -2.36 1.68 -18.66
N LEU A 53 -3.19 0.95 -19.39
CA LEU A 53 -4.32 0.24 -18.82
C LEU A 53 -3.84 -1.01 -18.07
N LYS A 54 -2.83 -1.72 -18.61
CA LYS A 54 -2.18 -2.85 -17.95
C LYS A 54 -1.46 -2.42 -16.68
N THR A 55 -0.72 -1.30 -16.69
CA THR A 55 -0.09 -0.79 -15.45
C THR A 55 -1.13 -0.55 -14.37
N ARG A 56 -2.23 0.14 -14.71
CA ARG A 56 -3.31 0.40 -13.75
C ARG A 56 -3.96 -0.88 -13.25
N ALA A 57 -4.23 -1.85 -14.13
CA ALA A 57 -4.80 -3.13 -13.71
C ALA A 57 -3.87 -3.83 -12.70
N LEU A 58 -2.56 -3.89 -12.95
CA LEU A 58 -1.59 -4.53 -12.06
C LEU A 58 -1.42 -3.80 -10.72
N THR A 59 -1.47 -2.46 -10.71
CA THR A 59 -1.40 -1.69 -9.46
C THR A 59 -2.68 -1.82 -8.64
N GLU A 60 -3.84 -1.83 -9.30
CA GLU A 60 -5.15 -1.96 -8.64
C GLU A 60 -5.40 -3.35 -8.07
N MET A 61 -4.79 -4.41 -8.64
CA MET A 61 -4.85 -5.77 -8.07
C MET A 61 -4.26 -5.85 -6.66
N VAL A 62 -3.24 -5.06 -6.37
CA VAL A 62 -2.52 -5.04 -5.08
C VAL A 62 -2.72 -3.74 -4.32
N TYR A 63 -3.69 -2.93 -4.75
CA TYR A 63 -3.94 -1.63 -4.15
C TYR A 63 -4.38 -1.80 -2.69
N VAL A 64 -3.76 -1.03 -1.82
CA VAL A 64 -4.13 -0.90 -0.41
C VAL A 64 -4.20 0.59 -0.12
N ASP A 65 -5.21 1.03 0.63
CA ASP A 65 -5.38 2.44 0.97
C ASP A 65 -4.22 2.92 1.84
N GLU A 66 -3.51 3.95 1.38
CA GLU A 66 -2.36 4.55 2.07
C GLU A 66 -2.71 5.02 3.48
N ILE A 67 -3.96 5.43 3.73
CA ILE A 67 -4.42 5.88 5.06
C ILE A 67 -4.44 4.71 6.07
N ASP A 68 -4.83 3.52 5.62
CA ASP A 68 -4.88 2.32 6.45
C ASP A 68 -3.52 1.61 6.55
N VAL A 69 -2.57 2.04 5.72
CA VAL A 69 -1.22 1.51 5.53
C VAL A 69 -0.24 2.32 6.39
N ASP A 70 -0.65 2.64 7.61
CA ASP A 70 0.22 3.18 8.64
C ASP A 70 0.66 2.04 9.57
N GLN A 71 1.95 1.65 9.50
CA GLN A 71 2.55 0.64 10.38
C GLN A 71 3.84 1.25 10.91
N GLU A 72 4.01 1.21 12.23
CA GLU A 72 5.27 1.62 12.86
C GLU A 72 6.18 0.39 13.05
N GLY A 73 7.41 0.49 12.55
CA GLY A 73 8.48 -0.48 12.81
C GLY A 73 9.17 -0.27 14.15
N ILE A 74 10.03 -1.21 14.57
CA ILE A 74 10.77 -1.10 15.84
C ILE A 74 11.69 0.14 15.84
N ALA A 75 12.35 0.43 14.72
CA ALA A 75 13.21 1.60 14.59
C ALA A 75 12.42 2.91 14.76
N GLU A 76 11.26 3.02 14.13
CA GLU A 76 10.38 4.20 14.24
C GLU A 76 9.82 4.36 15.66
N MET A 77 9.51 3.25 16.35
CA MET A 77 8.99 3.32 17.71
C MET A 77 10.01 3.77 18.76
N ILE A 78 11.30 3.46 18.56
CA ILE A 78 12.35 3.60 19.59
C ILE A 78 13.40 4.63 19.23
N LEU A 79 13.85 4.65 17.98
CA LEU A 79 14.97 5.49 17.54
C LEU A 79 14.49 6.81 16.92
N ASP A 80 13.25 6.86 16.43
CA ASP A 80 12.68 8.04 15.81
C ASP A 80 11.92 8.90 16.83
N GLU A 81 12.59 9.95 17.31
CA GLU A 81 12.03 10.87 18.29
C GLU A 81 11.58 12.18 17.65
N ASN A 82 10.33 12.18 17.17
CA ASN A 82 9.69 13.37 16.60
C ASN A 82 8.86 14.20 17.60
N ALA A 83 8.85 13.81 18.89
CA ALA A 83 8.08 14.51 19.91
C ALA A 83 8.90 15.64 20.55
N ILE A 84 8.34 16.87 20.55
CA ILE A 84 9.00 18.04 21.18
C ILE A 84 9.07 17.89 22.70
N ALA A 85 7.98 17.42 23.32
CA ALA A 85 7.88 17.29 24.76
C ALA A 85 8.36 15.91 25.23
N GLN A 86 9.44 15.91 26.03
CA GLN A 86 9.95 14.71 26.70
C GLN A 86 9.03 14.27 27.86
N VAL A 87 8.54 15.24 28.64
CA VAL A 87 7.62 15.01 29.75
C VAL A 87 6.35 15.82 29.52
N ALA A 88 5.46 15.29 28.69
CA ALA A 88 4.16 15.90 28.43
C ALA A 88 3.26 15.81 29.68
N ARG A 89 2.41 16.82 29.87
CA ARG A 89 1.38 16.78 30.92
C ARG A 89 0.40 15.61 30.64
N PRO A 90 -0.16 14.96 31.68
CA PRO A 90 -1.16 13.91 31.48
C PRO A 90 -2.32 14.39 30.62
N GLY A 91 -2.68 13.59 29.60
CA GLY A 91 -3.76 13.92 28.66
C GLY A 91 -3.35 14.83 27.48
N THR A 92 -2.13 15.38 27.46
CA THR A 92 -1.63 16.20 26.33
C THR A 92 -0.69 15.44 25.40
N SER A 93 -0.57 14.11 25.55
CA SER A 93 0.24 13.24 24.68
C SER A 93 -0.37 11.84 24.56
N LEU A 94 -0.18 11.22 23.40
CA LEU A 94 -0.60 9.84 23.14
C LEU A 94 0.37 8.79 23.72
N LYS A 95 1.61 9.18 24.07
CA LYS A 95 2.62 8.31 24.70
C LYS A 95 2.19 7.88 26.11
N LEU A 96 1.57 8.79 26.86
CA LEU A 96 1.03 8.58 28.21
C LEU A 96 -0.50 8.70 28.15
N PRO A 97 -1.22 7.64 27.72
CA PRO A 97 -2.67 7.68 27.67
C PRO A 97 -3.22 7.85 29.09
N GLY A 98 -4.01 8.90 29.32
CA GLY A 98 -4.75 9.12 30.56
C GLY A 98 -5.90 8.12 30.80
N THR A 99 -5.92 6.98 30.08
CA THR A 99 -7.00 5.99 30.14
C THR A 99 -7.15 5.32 31.49
N SER A 100 -6.12 5.39 32.35
CA SER A 100 -6.18 4.96 33.76
C SER A 100 -6.78 6.00 34.71
N HIS A 101 -6.91 7.27 34.29
CA HIS A 101 -7.26 8.40 35.16
C HIS A 101 -8.72 8.87 35.04
N GLY A 102 -9.55 8.30 34.15
CA GLY A 102 -10.94 8.73 34.03
C GLY A 102 -11.85 7.78 33.25
N GLY A 103 -12.71 7.06 33.97
CA GLY A 103 -14.01 6.58 33.47
C GLY A 103 -14.05 5.30 32.61
N GLY A 104 -12.91 4.66 32.32
CA GLY A 104 -12.89 3.38 31.60
C GLY A 104 -13.19 2.15 32.47
N PRO A 105 -13.67 1.04 31.90
CA PRO A 105 -13.85 -0.22 32.63
C PRO A 105 -12.51 -0.71 33.20
N SER A 106 -12.52 -1.19 34.45
CA SER A 106 -11.32 -1.70 35.10
C SER A 106 -10.83 -2.98 34.40
N PRO A 107 -9.54 -3.36 34.56
CA PRO A 107 -9.02 -4.63 34.03
C PRO A 107 -9.78 -5.88 34.53
N ALA A 108 -10.48 -5.78 35.66
CA ALA A 108 -11.36 -6.82 36.18
C ALA A 108 -12.63 -7.02 35.33
N VAL A 109 -13.06 -5.98 34.61
CA VAL A 109 -14.25 -5.99 33.74
C VAL A 109 -13.86 -6.17 32.27
N ARG A 110 -12.78 -5.52 31.82
CA ARG A 110 -12.33 -5.59 30.42
C ARG A 110 -10.88 -6.05 30.34
N PRO A 111 -10.59 -7.13 29.59
CA PRO A 111 -9.22 -7.57 29.38
C PRO A 111 -8.34 -6.46 28.78
N VAL A 112 -7.06 -6.48 29.12
CA VAL A 112 -6.06 -5.53 28.63
C VAL A 112 -5.04 -6.23 27.76
N THR A 113 -4.47 -5.49 26.81
CA THR A 113 -3.28 -5.90 26.07
C THR A 113 -2.05 -5.84 26.99
N GLN A 114 -0.92 -6.40 26.55
CA GLN A 114 0.33 -6.42 27.34
C GLN A 114 0.81 -5.03 27.77
N SER A 115 0.49 -4.01 27.00
CA SER A 115 0.77 -2.59 27.27
C SER A 115 -0.19 -1.93 28.28
N GLY A 116 -1.16 -2.67 28.83
CA GLY A 116 -2.14 -2.16 29.78
C GLY A 116 -3.32 -1.40 29.14
N ARG A 117 -3.39 -1.32 27.80
CA ARG A 117 -4.56 -0.73 27.12
C ARG A 117 -5.70 -1.75 27.05
N PRO A 118 -6.95 -1.38 27.39
CA PRO A 118 -8.09 -2.28 27.21
C PRO A 118 -8.23 -2.74 25.76
N ILE A 119 -8.58 -4.01 25.55
CA ILE A 119 -8.74 -4.59 24.21
C ILE A 119 -9.80 -3.81 23.40
N THR A 120 -9.50 -3.40 22.17
CA THR A 120 -10.47 -2.70 21.29
C THR A 120 -11.42 -3.70 20.61
N GLY A 121 -12.64 -3.25 20.26
CA GLY A 121 -13.60 -4.03 19.47
C GLY A 121 -13.36 -3.97 17.96
N PHE A 122 -12.46 -3.10 17.51
CA PHE A 122 -12.10 -2.94 16.10
C PHE A 122 -10.59 -2.81 15.95
N VAL A 123 -10.00 -3.64 15.08
CA VAL A 123 -8.56 -3.69 14.81
C VAL A 123 -8.31 -3.18 13.40
N ARG A 124 -7.60 -2.05 13.28
CA ARG A 124 -7.07 -1.53 12.02
C ARG A 124 -5.57 -1.82 11.93
N PRO A 125 -4.95 -1.85 10.74
CA PRO A 125 -3.51 -2.13 10.63
C PRO A 125 -2.64 -1.15 11.45
N SER A 126 -3.10 0.10 11.59
CA SER A 126 -2.49 1.15 12.41
C SER A 126 -2.90 1.15 13.89
N THR A 127 -3.59 0.10 14.38
CA THR A 127 -3.93 -0.02 15.80
C THR A 127 -2.65 -0.25 16.59
N GLN A 128 -2.26 0.76 17.38
CA GLN A 128 -1.18 0.67 18.37
C GLN A 128 -1.77 0.44 19.76
N SER A 129 -1.46 -0.72 20.35
CA SER A 129 -1.85 -1.02 21.72
C SER A 129 -0.84 -0.46 22.73
N GLY A 130 0.39 -0.14 22.33
CA GLY A 130 1.40 0.50 23.17
C GLY A 130 2.74 0.64 22.46
N ARG A 131 3.75 1.20 23.15
CA ARG A 131 5.12 1.32 22.65
C ARG A 131 6.09 0.55 23.56
N PRO A 132 7.03 -0.22 23.00
CA PRO A 132 8.08 -0.85 23.79
C PRO A 132 9.02 0.23 24.37
N GLY A 133 9.47 0.04 25.61
CA GLY A 133 10.37 1.01 26.26
C GLY A 133 11.83 0.87 25.82
N THR A 134 12.25 -0.32 25.40
CA THR A 134 13.62 -0.60 24.96
C THR A 134 13.65 -1.52 23.74
N MET A 135 14.77 -1.52 23.02
CA MET A 135 14.99 -2.40 21.86
C MET A 135 14.93 -3.88 22.27
N GLU A 136 15.52 -4.23 23.41
CA GLU A 136 15.50 -5.60 23.94
C GLU A 136 14.08 -6.06 24.25
N GLN A 137 13.25 -5.18 24.84
CA GLN A 137 11.84 -5.47 25.08
C GLN A 137 11.09 -5.67 23.77
N ALA A 138 11.34 -4.83 22.77
CA ALA A 138 10.69 -4.96 21.45
C ALA A 138 10.99 -6.31 20.77
N ILE A 139 12.22 -6.83 20.92
CA ILE A 139 12.64 -8.10 20.30
C ILE A 139 12.15 -9.31 21.10
N ARG A 140 12.17 -9.25 22.44
CA ARG A 140 11.76 -10.38 23.30
C ARG A 140 10.25 -10.54 23.43
N THR A 141 9.49 -9.51 23.07
CA THR A 141 8.03 -9.51 23.16
C THR A 141 7.40 -10.17 21.91
N PRO A 142 6.23 -10.83 22.02
CA PRO A 142 5.52 -11.34 20.86
C PRO A 142 5.31 -10.26 19.79
N ARG A 143 5.57 -10.61 18.52
CA ARG A 143 5.61 -9.64 17.41
C ARG A 143 4.28 -8.94 17.09
N THR A 144 3.18 -9.40 17.67
CA THR A 144 1.83 -8.82 17.50
C THR A 144 1.28 -8.23 18.80
N ALA A 145 2.13 -8.07 19.82
CA ALA A 145 1.69 -7.53 21.12
C ALA A 145 1.30 -6.05 21.04
N HIS A 146 2.02 -5.27 20.22
CA HIS A 146 1.89 -3.82 20.14
C HIS A 146 1.20 -3.32 18.86
N THR A 147 1.18 -4.16 17.83
CA THR A 147 0.71 -3.84 16.48
C THR A 147 -0.28 -4.89 16.00
N ALA A 148 -1.22 -4.51 15.13
CA ALA A 148 -2.21 -5.43 14.55
C ALA A 148 -1.59 -6.51 13.63
N ARG A 149 -0.34 -6.31 13.18
CA ARG A 149 0.41 -7.22 12.32
C ARG A 149 1.80 -7.49 12.91
N PRO A 150 2.47 -8.59 12.54
CA PRO A 150 3.81 -8.89 13.05
C PRO A 150 4.79 -7.75 12.75
N VAL A 151 5.33 -7.15 13.82
CA VAL A 151 6.27 -6.02 13.75
C VAL A 151 7.56 -6.40 13.01
N THR A 152 8.09 -5.44 12.27
CA THR A 152 9.36 -5.52 11.53
C THR A 152 10.34 -4.47 12.06
N SER A 153 11.63 -4.63 11.75
CA SER A 153 12.66 -3.69 12.20
C SER A 153 12.42 -2.26 11.69
N ALA A 154 11.90 -2.10 10.47
CA ALA A 154 11.51 -0.81 9.88
C ALA A 154 10.26 -0.98 8.99
N SER A 155 9.53 0.11 8.73
CA SER A 155 8.28 0.12 7.94
C SER A 155 8.50 0.21 6.42
N GLY A 156 9.63 -0.28 5.91
CA GLY A 156 9.96 -0.28 4.47
C GLY A 156 9.10 -1.21 3.59
N ARG A 157 7.97 -1.73 4.08
CA ARG A 157 7.05 -2.60 3.31
C ARG A 157 6.29 -1.84 2.22
N TYR A 158 6.12 -0.53 2.37
CA TYR A 158 5.28 0.26 1.47
C TYR A 158 5.92 0.55 0.10
N VAL A 159 7.25 0.69 0.07
CA VAL A 159 8.01 0.80 -1.20
C VAL A 159 7.83 -0.46 -2.08
N ARG A 160 7.54 -1.61 -1.47
CA ARG A 160 7.45 -2.90 -2.16
C ARG A 160 6.05 -3.28 -2.62
N LEU A 161 4.96 -2.72 -2.09
CA LEU A 161 3.61 -3.16 -2.47
C LEU A 161 3.22 -2.70 -3.89
N GLY A 162 3.42 -1.41 -4.21
CA GLY A 162 3.08 -0.88 -5.54
C GLY A 162 4.03 -1.31 -6.65
N THR A 163 5.29 -1.64 -6.32
CA THR A 163 6.28 -2.12 -7.30
C THR A 163 6.33 -3.65 -7.41
N ALA A 164 5.92 -4.41 -6.39
CA ALA A 164 5.91 -5.87 -6.44
C ALA A 164 4.98 -6.40 -7.54
N SER A 165 3.78 -5.84 -7.73
CA SER A 165 2.87 -6.34 -8.77
C SER A 165 3.37 -6.12 -10.19
N MET A 166 4.26 -5.14 -10.41
CA MET A 166 4.94 -4.95 -11.68
C MET A 166 6.17 -5.86 -11.83
N LEU A 167 6.67 -6.46 -10.75
CA LEU A 167 7.85 -7.32 -10.74
C LEU A 167 7.51 -8.82 -10.70
N THR A 168 6.37 -9.21 -10.13
CA THR A 168 6.00 -10.61 -9.84
C THR A 168 4.97 -11.19 -10.81
N ASN A 169 5.05 -10.87 -12.10
CA ASN A 169 4.26 -11.60 -13.10
C ASN A 169 4.95 -12.94 -13.44
N PRO A 170 4.19 -14.00 -13.79
CA PRO A 170 4.75 -15.29 -14.20
C PRO A 170 5.75 -15.15 -15.37
N GLU A 171 5.48 -14.20 -16.26
CA GLU A 171 6.30 -13.85 -17.44
C GLU A 171 7.46 -12.86 -17.12
N GLY A 172 7.68 -12.55 -15.85
CA GLY A 172 8.69 -11.59 -15.39
C GLY A 172 8.19 -10.15 -15.23
N PRO A 173 9.09 -9.20 -14.95
CA PRO A 173 8.71 -7.82 -14.62
C PRO A 173 8.08 -7.12 -15.82
N PHE A 174 6.88 -6.55 -15.64
CA PHE A 174 6.16 -5.86 -16.71
C PHE A 174 6.88 -4.58 -17.15
N ILE A 175 7.47 -3.84 -16.23
CA ILE A 175 8.21 -2.60 -16.53
C ILE A 175 9.54 -2.60 -15.79
N ASN A 176 10.61 -2.27 -16.52
CA ASN A 176 11.89 -1.96 -15.91
C ASN A 176 11.97 -0.45 -15.59
N LEU A 177 11.78 -0.11 -14.33
CA LEU A 177 11.80 1.28 -13.85
C LEU A 177 13.12 1.99 -14.16
N SER A 178 14.26 1.29 -14.15
CA SER A 178 15.57 1.89 -14.43
C SER A 178 15.74 2.34 -15.89
N ARG A 179 14.98 1.76 -16.81
CA ARG A 179 15.00 2.10 -18.24
C ARG A 179 13.91 3.10 -18.62
N LEU A 180 12.99 3.43 -17.71
CA LEU A 180 11.86 4.30 -17.98
C LEU A 180 12.28 5.78 -17.84
N ASN A 181 12.14 6.55 -18.92
CA ASN A 181 12.38 7.99 -18.87
C ASN A 181 11.18 8.72 -18.25
N LEU A 182 11.22 8.93 -16.94
CA LEU A 182 10.15 9.58 -16.19
C LEU A 182 9.89 11.03 -16.63
N THR A 183 10.92 11.79 -17.01
CA THR A 183 10.76 13.20 -17.42
C THR A 183 9.95 13.32 -18.70
N LYS A 184 10.14 12.39 -19.65
CA LYS A 184 9.36 12.32 -20.89
C LYS A 184 7.88 12.03 -20.63
N TYR A 185 7.57 11.13 -19.70
CA TYR A 185 6.18 10.75 -19.40
C TYR A 185 5.48 11.76 -18.49
N ALA A 186 6.19 12.44 -17.59
CA ALA A 186 5.65 13.48 -16.72
C ALA A 186 5.11 14.69 -17.51
N GLN A 187 5.72 15.00 -18.67
CA GLN A 187 5.25 16.07 -19.56
C GLN A 187 3.95 15.72 -20.29
N LYS A 188 3.47 14.47 -20.25
CA LYS A 188 2.24 14.03 -20.91
C LYS A 188 1.07 14.05 -19.92
N PRO A 189 0.19 15.08 -19.91
CA PRO A 189 -0.90 15.20 -18.94
C PRO A 189 -1.95 14.08 -19.05
N LYS A 190 -2.04 13.43 -20.22
CA LYS A 190 -2.94 12.28 -20.45
C LYS A 190 -2.48 11.03 -19.67
N LEU A 191 -1.21 10.93 -19.31
CA LEU A 191 -0.62 9.81 -18.57
C LEU A 191 -0.26 10.17 -17.13
N ALA A 192 0.13 11.42 -16.89
CA ALA A 192 0.38 11.96 -15.55
C ALA A 192 -0.98 12.30 -14.90
N LYS A 193 -1.55 11.34 -14.18
CA LYS A 193 -2.74 11.54 -13.34
C LYS A 193 -2.48 11.01 -11.94
#